data_AF-A0A925NCZ8-F1
#
_entry.id   AF-A0A925NCZ8-F1
#
_cell.length_a   1.000
_cell.length_b   1.000
_cell.length_c   1.000
_cell.angle_alpha   90.00
_cell.angle_beta   90.00
_cell.angle_gamma   90.00
#
_symmetry.space_group_name_H-M   'P 1'
#
loop_
_entity.id
_entity.type
_entity.pdbx_description
1 polymer ?
#
loop_
_entity_poly.entity_id
_entity_poly.type
_entity_poly.pdbx_seq_one_letter_code
_entity_poly.pdbx_strand_id
1 'polypeptide(L)'
;MTAPGRSKGEYRSAQHEGAPASTREAQPFYFGREGAELFGWLHDAVLAGRQGLGLLVVNPFGFEEVCAHRSLRHFADAASAAGFPSLRFDLAGCGDSQGDEFESHVPTKWLGSVHDAIDTLKRTGGVSQVLVLGVRLGATLAALVASERDDVAGLIAIAPVVRGRAYVRELTMLGQTGTTPGQGENGALESAGFVMTRETASSVSQVDLRAMTHRPASRVLIVERDDVIGMSEWAPVLQKLGAEVRVERWPGYAGMMDDAQRAVVPEAMVSGVVACITGWSTQIGLAPVAAEAPDRLSLSCRVALAGGGGAQVLETPVHVETGTSTRLFGVLVTPEGAGPRPAVLMLNSGSIHHIGPNRLWARLARQWAARGMTVLRLDIAGIGDSAPRPGARENVVYSPHAIEDVAAALNYLRTQSSASECHLVGLCSGAYHALKAAVAGQPVASALMINPLTYFWKQGTQLSDVKEYELDELTSKFRGKLFTREPWRKLLHGELNVRLVAEVATRRAWGVVAPHLVEAARALHVPLRYNLASELEGAARHGIRLRFVFAERAPGFALLRKQSGRAMQRLLEKQVASIDFIANADHTFTRLEARERLVAVLDRLVLPSRDRALPKP
;
A
#
# COMPACT_ATOMS: atom_id res chain seq x y z
N MET A 1 -50.57 17.95 -31.78
CA MET A 1 -50.15 18.27 -30.39
C MET A 1 -49.46 17.05 -29.81
N THR A 2 -48.14 17.00 -30.00
CA THR A 2 -47.26 15.97 -29.47
C THR A 2 -46.58 16.54 -28.23
N ALA A 3 -46.83 15.94 -27.06
CA ALA A 3 -46.22 16.31 -25.79
C ALA A 3 -45.05 15.36 -25.42
N PRO A 4 -44.04 15.83 -24.66
CA PRO A 4 -42.70 15.24 -24.67
C PRO A 4 -42.26 14.57 -23.35
N GLY A 5 -41.25 13.69 -23.46
CA GLY A 5 -40.07 13.62 -22.59
C GLY A 5 -40.22 13.27 -21.10
N ARG A 6 -39.99 11.99 -20.76
CA ARG A 6 -39.65 11.56 -19.38
C ARG A 6 -38.17 11.82 -19.08
N SER A 7 -37.89 12.60 -18.03
CA SER A 7 -36.57 12.74 -17.43
C SER A 7 -36.22 11.52 -16.55
N LYS A 8 -34.94 11.13 -16.57
CA LYS A 8 -34.35 10.10 -15.72
C LYS A 8 -34.23 10.65 -14.30
N GLY A 9 -34.82 9.94 -13.34
CA GLY A 9 -34.73 10.24 -11.91
C GLY A 9 -33.35 9.98 -11.34
N GLU A 10 -32.89 10.93 -10.53
CA GLU A 10 -31.70 10.86 -9.68
C GLU A 10 -31.89 9.79 -8.59
N TYR A 11 -30.94 8.85 -8.50
CA TYR A 11 -30.80 7.97 -7.35
C TYR A 11 -30.20 8.77 -6.18
N ARG A 12 -31.04 9.19 -5.24
CA ARG A 12 -30.62 9.63 -3.91
C ARG A 12 -30.23 8.41 -3.09
N SER A 13 -28.93 8.22 -2.86
CA SER A 13 -28.41 7.27 -1.88
C SER A 13 -28.82 7.72 -0.48
N ALA A 14 -29.66 6.94 0.18
CA ALA A 14 -30.05 7.16 1.58
C ALA A 14 -28.82 6.99 2.49
N GLN A 15 -28.61 7.99 3.33
CA GLN A 15 -27.62 7.99 4.40
C GLN A 15 -28.07 6.97 5.47
N HIS A 16 -27.27 5.94 5.70
CA HIS A 16 -27.39 5.11 6.91
C HIS A 16 -26.67 5.83 8.05
N GLU A 17 -27.41 6.61 8.83
CA GLU A 17 -27.01 7.03 10.17
C GLU A 17 -27.34 5.89 11.15
N GLY A 18 -26.30 5.24 11.64
CA GLY A 18 -26.34 4.28 12.73
C GLY A 18 -24.92 4.00 13.14
N ALA A 19 -24.42 4.71 14.15
CA ALA A 19 -23.10 4.43 14.72
C ALA A 19 -23.11 2.99 15.27
N PRO A 20 -22.21 2.09 14.82
CA PRO A 20 -22.15 0.75 15.38
C PRO A 20 -21.70 0.81 16.84
N ALA A 21 -22.25 -0.09 17.66
CA ALA A 21 -21.79 -0.34 19.02
C ALA A 21 -20.26 -0.50 19.02
N SER A 22 -19.56 0.16 19.94
CA SER A 22 -18.11 0.33 19.92
C SER A 22 -17.36 -1.00 19.85
N THR A 23 -16.94 -1.39 18.65
CA THR A 23 -15.92 -2.42 18.45
C THR A 23 -14.62 -1.93 19.08
N ARG A 24 -13.88 -2.82 19.74
CA ARG A 24 -12.52 -2.49 20.19
C ARG A 24 -11.64 -2.32 18.97
N GLU A 25 -10.77 -1.31 19.01
CA GLU A 25 -9.74 -1.08 17.99
C GLU A 25 -8.88 -2.35 17.83
N ALA A 26 -8.59 -2.74 16.58
CA ALA A 26 -7.78 -3.92 16.30
C ALA A 26 -6.38 -3.78 16.90
N GLN A 27 -5.85 -4.86 17.49
CA GLN A 27 -4.57 -4.83 18.21
C GLN A 27 -3.46 -5.46 17.36
N PRO A 28 -2.42 -4.70 16.98
CA PRO A 28 -1.25 -5.22 16.28
C PRO A 28 -0.32 -5.96 17.25
N PHE A 29 0.27 -7.07 16.82
CA PHE A 29 1.22 -7.83 17.64
C PHE A 29 2.07 -8.78 16.80
N TYR A 30 3.16 -9.26 17.42
CA TYR A 30 4.00 -10.31 16.87
C TYR A 30 3.72 -11.67 17.54
N PHE A 31 3.82 -12.74 16.77
CA PHE A 31 3.62 -14.12 17.24
C PHE A 31 4.47 -15.12 16.44
N GLY A 32 4.46 -16.39 16.81
CA GLY A 32 5.27 -17.43 16.17
C GLY A 32 6.60 -17.65 16.87
N ARG A 33 7.56 -18.24 16.17
CA ARG A 33 8.88 -18.62 16.72
C ARG A 33 9.84 -17.42 16.73
N GLU A 34 10.67 -17.33 17.75
CA GLU A 34 11.74 -16.32 17.84
C GLU A 34 12.69 -16.42 16.63
N GLY A 35 12.98 -15.28 16.00
CA GLY A 35 13.76 -15.19 14.76
C GLY A 35 12.99 -15.52 13.48
N ALA A 36 11.69 -15.79 13.59
CA ALA A 36 10.77 -16.03 12.48
C ALA A 36 9.36 -15.51 12.81
N GLU A 37 9.28 -14.46 13.62
CA GLU A 37 8.00 -13.93 14.09
C GLU A 37 7.16 -13.39 12.94
N LEU A 38 5.86 -13.64 13.05
CA LEU A 38 4.83 -13.15 12.17
C LEU A 38 4.17 -11.92 12.80
N PHE A 39 3.75 -10.99 11.96
CA PHE A 39 2.99 -9.83 12.36
C PHE A 39 1.51 -10.03 12.06
N GLY A 40 0.64 -9.65 12.99
CA GLY A 40 -0.80 -9.75 12.79
C GLY A 40 -1.60 -8.77 13.61
N TRP A 41 -2.90 -8.78 13.35
CA TRP A 41 -3.88 -7.91 13.95
C TRP A 41 -5.02 -8.73 14.52
N LEU A 42 -5.20 -8.63 15.84
CA LEU A 42 -6.31 -9.24 16.54
C LEU A 42 -7.49 -8.26 16.59
N HIS A 43 -8.60 -8.67 16.00
CA HIS A 43 -9.88 -7.96 16.02
C HIS A 43 -10.72 -8.59 17.11
N ASP A 44 -10.75 -7.93 18.25
CA ASP A 44 -11.46 -8.40 19.44
C ASP A 44 -12.97 -8.25 19.25
N ALA A 45 -13.68 -9.38 19.23
CA ALA A 45 -15.13 -9.39 19.33
C ALA A 45 -15.58 -8.78 20.67
N VAL A 46 -16.69 -8.03 20.63
CA VAL A 46 -17.31 -7.41 21.79
C VAL A 46 -17.54 -8.48 22.88
N LEU A 47 -17.08 -8.20 24.10
CA LEU A 47 -17.04 -9.16 25.23
C LEU A 47 -18.39 -9.85 25.50
N ALA A 48 -19.50 -9.15 25.28
CA ALA A 48 -20.84 -9.72 25.33
C ALA A 48 -21.17 -10.36 23.97
N GLY A 49 -21.03 -11.68 23.85
CA GLY A 49 -21.40 -12.43 22.63
C GLY A 49 -20.26 -13.14 21.90
N ARG A 50 -19.07 -13.24 22.51
CA ARG A 50 -17.94 -14.02 21.97
C ARG A 50 -18.35 -15.47 21.70
N GLN A 51 -18.27 -15.87 20.43
CA GLN A 51 -18.51 -17.25 19.99
C GLN A 51 -17.29 -18.13 20.33
N GLY A 52 -17.49 -19.44 20.50
CA GLY A 52 -16.38 -20.41 20.58
C GLY A 52 -15.63 -20.65 19.26
N LEU A 53 -15.92 -19.83 18.26
CA LEU A 53 -15.44 -19.87 16.88
C LEU A 53 -14.77 -18.54 16.52
N GLY A 54 -13.56 -18.58 15.97
CA GLY A 54 -12.85 -17.40 15.47
C GLY A 54 -12.69 -17.42 13.95
N LEU A 55 -12.40 -16.25 13.34
CA LEU A 55 -12.11 -16.15 11.91
C LEU A 55 -10.62 -15.82 11.68
N LEU A 56 -9.89 -16.72 11.04
CA LEU A 56 -8.56 -16.45 10.53
C LEU A 56 -8.66 -15.91 9.09
N VAL A 57 -8.01 -14.79 8.81
CA VAL A 57 -7.91 -14.19 7.48
C VAL A 57 -6.49 -14.37 6.95
N VAL A 58 -6.34 -15.17 5.89
CA VAL A 58 -5.07 -15.48 5.22
C VAL A 58 -4.89 -14.56 4.02
N ASN A 59 -3.91 -13.66 4.13
CA ASN A 59 -3.57 -12.70 3.09
C ASN A 59 -3.12 -13.41 1.79
N PRO A 60 -3.42 -12.86 0.60
CA PRO A 60 -2.79 -13.29 -0.64
C PRO A 60 -1.30 -12.86 -0.67
N PHE A 61 -0.60 -13.16 -1.76
CA PHE A 61 0.82 -12.83 -1.90
C PHE A 61 1.05 -11.60 -2.78
N GLY A 62 2.04 -10.79 -2.39
CA GLY A 62 2.61 -9.73 -3.21
C GLY A 62 1.62 -8.61 -3.52
N PHE A 63 1.54 -8.17 -4.77
CA PHE A 63 0.70 -7.04 -5.16
C PHE A 63 -0.79 -7.30 -4.93
N GLU A 64 -1.22 -8.56 -5.00
CA GLU A 64 -2.61 -8.95 -4.67
C GLU A 64 -2.95 -8.62 -3.21
N GLU A 65 -1.99 -8.68 -2.29
CA GLU A 65 -2.19 -8.29 -0.88
C GLU A 65 -2.35 -6.79 -0.75
N VAL A 66 -1.48 -6.02 -1.40
CA VAL A 66 -1.55 -4.55 -1.39
C VAL A 66 -2.90 -4.05 -1.90
N CYS A 67 -3.49 -4.70 -2.92
CA CYS A 67 -4.83 -4.37 -3.39
C CYS A 67 -5.92 -4.77 -2.38
N ALA A 68 -5.87 -6.01 -1.88
CA ALA A 68 -6.91 -6.57 -1.02
C ALA A 68 -6.85 -6.08 0.43
N HIS A 69 -5.73 -5.49 0.88
CA HIS A 69 -5.42 -5.16 2.28
C HIS A 69 -6.60 -4.49 3.00
N ARG A 70 -7.16 -3.44 2.39
CA ARG A 70 -8.30 -2.71 2.95
C ARG A 70 -9.54 -3.60 3.07
N SER A 71 -9.85 -4.40 2.06
CA SER A 71 -10.99 -5.31 2.11
C SER A 71 -10.81 -6.42 3.15
N LEU A 72 -9.59 -6.93 3.32
CA LEU A 72 -9.26 -7.92 4.37
C LEU A 72 -9.47 -7.36 5.78
N ARG A 73 -9.13 -6.08 6.00
CA ARG A 73 -9.46 -5.38 7.26
C ARG A 73 -10.97 -5.35 7.47
N HIS A 74 -11.75 -4.94 6.46
CA HIS A 74 -13.21 -4.90 6.54
C HIS A 74 -13.87 -6.27 6.78
N PHE A 75 -13.34 -7.37 6.23
CA PHE A 75 -13.79 -8.72 6.56
C PHE A 75 -13.59 -9.04 8.06
N ALA A 76 -12.42 -8.71 8.61
CA ALA A 76 -12.10 -8.96 10.01
C ALA A 76 -12.90 -8.06 10.97
N ASP A 77 -13.04 -6.77 10.63
CA ASP A 77 -13.86 -5.82 11.41
C ASP A 77 -15.33 -6.26 11.45
N ALA A 78 -15.89 -6.64 10.29
CA ALA A 78 -17.29 -7.06 10.19
C ALA A 78 -17.55 -8.40 10.91
N ALA A 79 -16.60 -9.34 10.87
CA ALA A 79 -16.69 -10.58 11.63
C ALA A 79 -16.59 -10.33 13.15
N SER A 80 -15.68 -9.45 13.58
CA SER A 80 -15.56 -9.03 14.97
C SER A 80 -16.82 -8.34 15.49
N ALA A 81 -17.41 -7.44 14.69
CA ALA A 81 -18.70 -6.81 15.00
C ALA A 81 -19.85 -7.83 15.11
N ALA A 82 -19.76 -8.96 14.40
CA ALA A 82 -20.71 -10.07 14.49
C ALA A 82 -20.41 -11.06 15.64
N GLY A 83 -19.40 -10.80 16.47
CA GLY A 83 -19.08 -11.63 17.65
C GLY A 83 -17.99 -12.69 17.44
N PHE A 84 -17.31 -12.69 16.30
CA PHE A 84 -16.23 -13.63 15.97
C PHE A 84 -14.86 -12.96 16.16
N PRO A 85 -14.05 -13.34 17.17
CA PRO A 85 -12.67 -12.91 17.25
C PRO A 85 -11.96 -13.23 15.94
N SER A 86 -11.30 -12.23 15.35
CA SER A 86 -10.70 -12.38 14.03
C SER A 86 -9.22 -12.04 14.03
N LEU A 87 -8.41 -12.82 13.32
CA LEU A 87 -6.97 -12.58 13.16
C LEU A 87 -6.66 -12.43 11.68
N ARG A 88 -6.06 -11.30 11.28
CA ARG A 88 -5.37 -11.16 9.98
C ARG A 88 -3.86 -11.08 10.23
N PHE A 89 -3.05 -11.59 9.31
CA PHE A 89 -1.61 -11.65 9.52
C PHE A 89 -0.85 -11.65 8.20
N ASP A 90 0.41 -11.23 8.26
CA ASP A 90 1.32 -11.27 7.15
C ASP A 90 2.05 -12.63 7.09
N LEU A 91 2.07 -13.24 5.91
CA LEU A 91 2.85 -14.46 5.68
C LEU A 91 4.35 -14.21 5.93
N ALA A 92 5.11 -15.26 6.27
CA ALA A 92 6.56 -15.16 6.38
C ALA A 92 7.18 -14.51 5.11
N GLY A 93 8.07 -13.53 5.32
CA GLY A 93 8.68 -12.74 4.24
C GLY A 93 7.75 -11.71 3.59
N CYS A 94 6.54 -11.49 4.11
CA CYS A 94 5.59 -10.49 3.62
C CYS A 94 5.30 -9.44 4.70
N GLY A 95 4.71 -8.31 4.28
CA GLY A 95 4.34 -7.20 5.15
C GLY A 95 5.37 -6.88 6.24
N ASP A 96 4.96 -6.92 7.50
CA ASP A 96 5.82 -6.70 8.67
C ASP A 96 6.39 -7.99 9.29
N SER A 97 5.96 -9.17 8.83
CA SER A 97 6.53 -10.44 9.29
C SER A 97 8.04 -10.53 9.01
N GLN A 98 8.75 -11.32 9.79
CA GLN A 98 10.17 -11.57 9.57
C GLN A 98 10.44 -12.36 8.29
N GLY A 99 11.70 -12.37 7.87
CA GLY A 99 12.17 -13.02 6.66
C GLY A 99 12.12 -12.14 5.42
N ASP A 100 12.70 -12.66 4.34
CA ASP A 100 12.79 -12.01 3.04
C ASP A 100 12.36 -12.93 1.89
N GLU A 101 12.04 -12.33 0.74
CA GLU A 101 11.50 -13.05 -0.42
C GLU A 101 12.48 -14.00 -1.12
N PHE A 102 13.78 -13.93 -0.81
CA PHE A 102 14.88 -14.74 -1.34
C PHE A 102 15.29 -15.90 -0.44
N GLU A 103 14.63 -16.08 0.71
CA GLU A 103 14.87 -17.24 1.58
C GLU A 103 14.50 -18.57 0.90
N SER A 104 15.12 -19.66 1.36
CA SER A 104 14.78 -21.02 0.93
C SER A 104 13.45 -21.49 1.51
N HIS A 105 12.75 -22.38 0.80
CA HIS A 105 11.52 -23.04 1.28
C HIS A 105 10.37 -22.09 1.66
N VAL A 106 10.29 -20.93 1.04
CA VAL A 106 9.25 -19.92 1.30
C VAL A 106 7.82 -20.49 1.29
N PRO A 107 7.40 -21.35 0.33
CA PRO A 107 6.05 -21.94 0.37
C PRO A 107 5.78 -22.79 1.61
N THR A 108 6.77 -23.55 2.10
CA THR A 108 6.66 -24.31 3.35
C THR A 108 6.53 -23.36 4.55
N LYS A 109 7.30 -22.26 4.55
CA LYS A 109 7.16 -21.22 5.58
C LYS A 109 5.79 -20.57 5.57
N TRP A 110 5.20 -20.31 4.39
CA TRP A 110 3.84 -19.78 4.27
C TRP A 110 2.79 -20.72 4.85
N LEU A 111 2.87 -22.03 4.57
CA LEU A 111 1.99 -23.02 5.21
C LEU A 111 2.18 -23.00 6.73
N GLY A 112 3.43 -23.00 7.20
CA GLY A 112 3.75 -22.85 8.63
C GLY A 112 3.14 -21.60 9.25
N SER A 113 3.16 -20.46 8.54
CA SER A 113 2.53 -19.22 9.01
C SER A 113 1.02 -19.37 9.24
N VAL A 114 0.32 -20.12 8.38
CA VAL A 114 -1.11 -20.39 8.57
C VAL A 114 -1.34 -21.30 9.79
N HIS A 115 -0.52 -22.33 10.00
CA HIS A 115 -0.61 -23.17 11.21
C HIS A 115 -0.41 -22.34 12.49
N ASP A 116 0.66 -21.55 12.55
CA ASP A 116 0.99 -20.70 13.70
C ASP A 116 -0.11 -19.65 13.97
N ALA A 117 -0.73 -19.12 12.92
CA ALA A 117 -1.82 -18.15 13.04
C ALA A 117 -3.12 -18.79 13.54
N ILE A 118 -3.45 -20.03 13.12
CA ILE A 118 -4.59 -20.78 13.69
C ILE A 118 -4.37 -21.00 15.18
N ASP A 119 -3.20 -21.51 15.58
CA ASP A 119 -2.89 -21.79 16.99
C ASP A 119 -2.89 -20.51 17.83
N THR A 120 -2.43 -19.40 17.24
CA THR A 120 -2.45 -18.09 17.87
C THR A 120 -3.86 -17.55 18.04
N LEU A 121 -4.71 -17.59 17.02
CA LEU A 121 -6.10 -17.15 17.13
C LEU A 121 -6.87 -17.96 18.18
N LYS A 122 -6.66 -19.28 18.26
CA LYS A 122 -7.27 -20.11 19.31
C LYS A 122 -6.87 -19.66 20.71
N ARG A 123 -5.57 -19.40 20.90
CA ARG A 123 -5.01 -18.97 22.20
C ARG A 123 -5.46 -17.56 22.58
N THR A 124 -5.25 -16.57 21.72
CA THR A 124 -5.50 -15.15 22.04
C THR A 124 -6.96 -14.77 21.91
N GLY A 125 -7.69 -15.39 20.98
CA GLY A 125 -9.13 -15.22 20.81
C GLY A 125 -9.96 -16.05 21.79
N GLY A 126 -9.36 -17.02 22.49
CA GLY A 126 -10.06 -17.93 23.39
C GLY A 126 -11.05 -18.84 22.67
N VAL A 127 -10.78 -19.21 21.42
CA VAL A 127 -11.70 -20.01 20.58
C VAL A 127 -11.23 -21.46 20.46
N SER A 128 -12.18 -22.38 20.39
CA SER A 128 -11.90 -23.82 20.31
C SER A 128 -11.75 -24.32 18.86
N GLN A 129 -12.42 -23.65 17.93
CA GLN A 129 -12.39 -23.93 16.50
C GLN A 129 -12.20 -22.63 15.72
N VAL A 130 -11.74 -22.75 14.48
CA VAL A 130 -11.55 -21.62 13.58
C VAL A 130 -12.28 -21.80 12.25
N LEU A 131 -12.77 -20.70 11.71
CA LEU A 131 -13.07 -20.55 10.29
C LEU A 131 -11.85 -19.94 9.63
N VAL A 132 -11.47 -20.42 8.46
CA VAL A 132 -10.35 -19.84 7.70
C VAL A 132 -10.90 -19.21 6.43
N LEU A 133 -10.66 -17.91 6.26
CA LEU A 133 -10.91 -17.16 5.04
C LEU A 133 -9.58 -16.91 4.36
N GLY A 134 -9.49 -17.19 3.07
CA GLY A 134 -8.34 -16.79 2.28
C GLY A 134 -8.75 -16.20 0.93
N VAL A 135 -7.88 -15.36 0.38
CA VAL A 135 -8.04 -14.75 -0.95
C VAL A 135 -6.92 -15.24 -1.86
N ARG A 136 -7.24 -15.61 -3.11
CA ARG A 136 -6.26 -16.02 -4.13
C ARG A 136 -5.29 -17.10 -3.65
N LEU A 137 -3.98 -16.84 -3.65
CA LEU A 137 -3.00 -17.79 -3.14
C LEU A 137 -3.21 -18.05 -1.64
N GLY A 138 -3.63 -17.05 -0.86
CA GLY A 138 -4.02 -17.21 0.55
C GLY A 138 -5.16 -18.20 0.74
N ALA A 139 -6.15 -18.22 -0.15
CA ALA A 139 -7.23 -19.23 -0.15
C ALA A 139 -6.71 -20.66 -0.38
N THR A 140 -5.65 -20.77 -1.19
CA THR A 140 -5.02 -22.04 -1.53
C THR A 140 -4.21 -22.56 -0.35
N LEU A 141 -3.42 -21.70 0.28
CA LEU A 141 -2.69 -22.01 1.51
C LEU A 141 -3.64 -22.40 2.64
N ALA A 142 -4.74 -21.66 2.81
CA ALA A 142 -5.81 -21.98 3.75
C ALA A 142 -6.39 -23.38 3.49
N ALA A 143 -6.68 -23.73 2.23
CA ALA A 143 -7.21 -25.05 1.88
C ALA A 143 -6.24 -26.19 2.18
N LEU A 144 -4.95 -26.01 1.88
CA LEU A 144 -3.91 -27.00 2.15
C LEU A 144 -3.77 -27.24 3.65
N VAL A 145 -3.58 -26.18 4.44
CA VAL A 145 -3.45 -26.28 5.91
C VAL A 145 -4.72 -26.83 6.56
N ALA A 146 -5.90 -26.39 6.12
CA ALA A 146 -7.16 -26.87 6.67
C ALA A 146 -7.36 -28.38 6.44
N SER A 147 -6.83 -28.94 5.33
CA SER A 147 -6.91 -30.38 5.06
C SER A 147 -6.05 -31.25 6.00
N GLU A 148 -5.18 -30.62 6.79
CA GLU A 148 -4.30 -31.26 7.77
C GLU A 148 -4.76 -31.00 9.22
N ARG A 149 -5.93 -30.36 9.41
CA ARG A 149 -6.38 -29.88 10.73
C ARG A 149 -7.85 -30.21 11.02
N ASP A 150 -8.11 -30.81 12.17
CA ASP A 150 -9.46 -31.14 12.63
C ASP A 150 -10.17 -29.98 13.36
N ASP A 151 -9.43 -28.93 13.72
CA ASP A 151 -9.95 -27.76 14.42
C ASP A 151 -10.38 -26.61 13.50
N VAL A 152 -10.41 -26.85 12.19
CA VAL A 152 -10.97 -25.95 11.18
C VAL A 152 -12.43 -26.34 10.87
N ALA A 153 -13.37 -25.52 11.36
CA ALA A 153 -14.81 -25.79 11.23
C ALA A 153 -15.38 -25.44 9.86
N GLY A 154 -14.71 -24.58 9.10
CA GLY A 154 -15.15 -24.12 7.79
C GLY A 154 -14.08 -23.33 7.03
N LEU A 155 -14.16 -23.38 5.71
CA LEU A 155 -13.25 -22.68 4.80
C LEU A 155 -14.02 -21.71 3.89
N ILE A 156 -13.56 -20.48 3.79
CA ILE A 156 -14.05 -19.47 2.86
C ILE A 156 -12.92 -19.15 1.86
N ALA A 157 -13.08 -19.58 0.62
CA ALA A 157 -12.09 -19.43 -0.42
C ALA A 157 -12.54 -18.40 -1.46
N ILE A 158 -11.97 -17.20 -1.42
CA ILE A 158 -12.27 -16.12 -2.36
C ILE A 158 -11.31 -16.20 -3.55
N ALA A 159 -11.87 -16.44 -4.74
CA ALA A 159 -11.18 -16.61 -6.01
C ALA A 159 -9.92 -17.52 -5.91
N PRO A 160 -10.02 -18.74 -5.33
CA PRO A 160 -8.84 -19.55 -5.02
C PRO A 160 -7.99 -19.85 -6.25
N VAL A 161 -6.67 -19.92 -6.04
CA VAL A 161 -5.74 -20.44 -7.04
C VAL A 161 -5.84 -21.97 -7.07
N VAL A 162 -6.77 -22.48 -7.87
CA VAL A 162 -6.98 -23.94 -7.99
C VAL A 162 -5.79 -24.65 -8.62
N ARG A 163 -5.11 -23.98 -9.57
CA ARG A 163 -3.99 -24.56 -10.35
C ARG A 163 -2.78 -23.62 -10.27
N GLY A 164 -1.79 -24.00 -9.49
CA GLY A 164 -0.58 -23.19 -9.26
C GLY A 164 0.19 -22.88 -10.54
N ARG A 165 0.28 -23.82 -11.50
CA ARG A 165 0.90 -23.57 -12.81
C ARG A 165 0.22 -22.44 -13.59
N ALA A 166 -1.10 -22.35 -13.52
CA ALA A 166 -1.85 -21.28 -14.20
C ALA A 166 -1.58 -19.92 -13.55
N TYR A 167 -1.49 -19.89 -12.22
CA TYR A 167 -1.16 -18.69 -11.45
C TYR A 167 0.26 -18.19 -11.70
N VAL A 168 1.27 -19.08 -11.68
CA VAL A 168 2.65 -18.69 -12.02
C VAL A 168 2.73 -18.11 -13.44
N ARG A 169 1.98 -18.67 -14.39
CA ARG A 169 1.88 -18.13 -15.75
C ARG A 169 1.19 -16.76 -15.79
N GLU A 170 0.10 -16.57 -15.03
CA GLU A 170 -0.59 -15.29 -14.86
C GLU A 170 0.37 -14.20 -14.35
N LEU A 171 1.07 -14.48 -13.25
CA LEU A 171 2.10 -13.59 -12.68
C LEU A 171 3.23 -13.32 -13.67
N THR A 172 3.66 -14.31 -14.46
CA THR A 172 4.68 -14.13 -15.51
C THR A 172 4.22 -13.16 -16.59
N MET A 173 2.96 -13.25 -17.01
CA MET A 173 2.40 -12.32 -18.00
C MET A 173 2.28 -10.90 -17.42
N LEU A 174 1.85 -10.76 -16.17
CA LEU A 174 1.81 -9.46 -15.47
C LEU A 174 3.21 -8.85 -15.30
N GLY A 175 4.23 -9.67 -15.05
CA GLY A 175 5.63 -9.24 -15.01
C GLY A 175 6.18 -8.74 -16.35
N GLN A 176 5.56 -9.13 -17.47
CA GLN A 176 5.97 -8.77 -18.83
C GLN A 176 5.25 -7.54 -19.39
N THR A 177 4.11 -7.14 -18.83
CA THR A 177 3.37 -5.93 -19.27
C THR A 177 3.99 -4.62 -18.79
N GLY A 178 5.01 -4.67 -17.93
CA GLY A 178 5.87 -3.52 -17.61
C GLY A 178 6.66 -3.03 -18.83
N THR A 179 7.04 -1.75 -18.84
CA THR A 179 7.64 -1.02 -19.99
C THR A 179 9.01 -1.54 -20.47
N THR A 180 9.51 -2.66 -19.94
CA THR A 180 10.72 -3.33 -20.43
C THR A 180 10.67 -4.81 -20.00
N PRO A 181 10.83 -5.79 -20.92
CA PRO A 181 10.99 -7.19 -20.54
C PRO A 181 12.36 -7.38 -19.87
N GLY A 182 12.38 -7.51 -18.55
CA GLY A 182 13.55 -7.97 -17.81
C GLY A 182 13.36 -9.43 -17.44
N GLN A 183 14.30 -10.30 -17.80
CA GLN A 183 14.43 -11.57 -17.09
C GLN A 183 14.98 -11.20 -15.70
N GLY A 184 14.24 -11.50 -14.63
CA GLY A 184 14.72 -11.23 -13.28
C GLY A 184 16.09 -11.87 -13.04
N GLU A 185 16.93 -11.24 -12.22
CA GLU A 185 18.22 -11.82 -11.84
C GLU A 185 18.02 -13.28 -11.37
N ASN A 186 18.89 -14.18 -11.82
CA ASN A 186 18.83 -15.62 -11.54
C ASN A 186 17.53 -16.34 -11.99
N GLY A 187 16.72 -15.72 -12.86
CA GLY A 187 15.45 -16.28 -13.34
C GLY A 187 14.36 -16.34 -12.28
N ALA A 188 14.41 -15.42 -11.30
CA ALA A 188 13.29 -15.13 -10.43
C ALA A 188 12.16 -14.44 -11.21
N LEU A 189 10.92 -14.70 -10.80
CA LEU A 189 9.72 -14.10 -11.36
C LEU A 189 9.44 -12.78 -10.63
N GLU A 190 9.43 -11.67 -11.34
CA GLU A 190 8.99 -10.37 -10.82
C GLU A 190 7.57 -10.06 -11.30
N SER A 191 6.65 -9.80 -10.39
CA SER A 191 5.29 -9.38 -10.71
C SER A 191 4.89 -8.17 -9.89
N ALA A 192 4.64 -7.05 -10.56
CA ALA A 192 4.18 -5.79 -9.97
C ALA A 192 4.97 -5.35 -8.72
N GLY A 193 6.29 -5.53 -8.72
CA GLY A 193 7.17 -5.14 -7.62
C GLY A 193 7.58 -6.24 -6.64
N PHE A 194 6.93 -7.39 -6.70
CA PHE A 194 7.21 -8.50 -5.80
C PHE A 194 7.97 -9.60 -6.54
N VAL A 195 8.96 -10.17 -5.86
CA VAL A 195 9.81 -11.23 -6.40
C VAL A 195 9.34 -12.57 -5.86
N MET A 196 9.25 -13.54 -6.76
CA MET A 196 9.07 -14.95 -6.45
C MET A 196 10.27 -15.69 -7.03
N THR A 197 11.12 -16.26 -6.17
CA THR A 197 12.30 -17.01 -6.63
C THR A 197 11.90 -18.18 -7.54
N ARG A 198 12.85 -18.69 -8.33
CA ARG A 198 12.60 -19.87 -9.17
C ARG A 198 12.16 -21.08 -8.34
N GLU A 199 12.75 -21.27 -7.17
CA GLU A 199 12.38 -22.32 -6.23
C GLU A 199 10.92 -22.16 -5.79
N THR A 200 10.55 -20.98 -5.30
CA THR A 200 9.19 -20.66 -4.87
C THR A 200 8.19 -20.83 -6.00
N ALA A 201 8.47 -20.29 -7.19
CA ALA A 201 7.61 -20.43 -8.36
C ALA A 201 7.44 -21.89 -8.79
N SER A 202 8.52 -22.69 -8.75
CA SER A 202 8.47 -24.12 -9.05
C SER A 202 7.57 -24.86 -8.06
N SER A 203 7.76 -24.65 -6.76
CA SER A 203 6.94 -25.25 -5.72
C SER A 203 5.47 -24.85 -5.82
N VAL A 204 5.17 -23.56 -6.01
CA VAL A 204 3.79 -23.08 -6.22
C VAL A 204 3.19 -23.72 -7.46
N SER A 205 3.96 -23.91 -8.54
CA SER A 205 3.46 -24.51 -9.78
C SER A 205 3.02 -25.98 -9.65
N GLN A 206 3.48 -26.69 -8.62
CA GLN A 206 3.09 -28.07 -8.33
C GLN A 206 1.75 -28.17 -7.59
N VAL A 207 1.23 -27.07 -7.04
CA VAL A 207 -0.04 -27.08 -6.32
C VAL A 207 -1.21 -27.25 -7.28
N ASP A 208 -2.05 -28.26 -7.03
CA ASP A 208 -3.32 -28.49 -7.73
C ASP A 208 -4.39 -28.92 -6.71
N LEU A 209 -5.31 -28.01 -6.37
CA LEU A 209 -6.36 -28.29 -5.39
C LEU A 209 -7.34 -29.38 -5.85
N ARG A 210 -7.34 -29.72 -7.15
CA ARG A 210 -8.17 -30.82 -7.69
C ARG A 210 -7.60 -32.20 -7.36
N ALA A 211 -6.32 -32.25 -7.01
CA ALA A 211 -5.63 -33.47 -6.60
C ALA A 211 -5.74 -33.74 -5.08
N MET A 212 -6.46 -32.89 -4.33
CA MET A 212 -6.68 -33.09 -2.91
C MET A 212 -7.40 -34.42 -2.64
N THR A 213 -6.93 -35.13 -1.61
CA THR A 213 -7.47 -36.41 -1.15
C THR A 213 -8.27 -36.30 0.14
N HIS A 214 -8.18 -35.17 0.84
CA HIS A 214 -8.87 -34.89 2.09
C HIS A 214 -9.66 -33.59 1.95
N ARG A 215 -10.87 -33.54 2.52
CA ARG A 215 -11.65 -32.29 2.55
C ARG A 215 -10.98 -31.30 3.52
N PRO A 216 -10.85 -30.01 3.16
CA PRO A 216 -10.26 -29.01 4.04
C PRO A 216 -11.14 -28.66 5.25
N ALA A 217 -12.46 -28.79 5.11
CA ALA A 217 -13.40 -28.61 6.19
C ALA A 217 -14.71 -29.31 5.84
N SER A 218 -15.59 -29.51 6.82
CA SER A 218 -16.94 -30.02 6.56
C SER A 218 -17.79 -29.06 5.73
N ARG A 219 -17.55 -27.75 5.85
CA ARG A 219 -18.27 -26.69 5.16
C ARG A 219 -17.30 -25.81 4.38
N VAL A 220 -17.57 -25.59 3.10
CA VAL A 220 -16.72 -24.77 2.23
C VAL A 220 -17.58 -23.78 1.45
N LEU A 221 -17.26 -22.50 1.57
CA LEU A 221 -17.78 -21.44 0.73
C LEU A 221 -16.72 -21.06 -0.30
N ILE A 222 -17.03 -21.21 -1.59
CA ILE A 222 -16.21 -20.71 -2.69
C ILE A 222 -16.85 -19.42 -3.20
N VAL A 223 -16.14 -18.31 -3.08
CA VAL A 223 -16.56 -17.04 -3.69
C VAL A 223 -15.83 -16.90 -5.01
N GLU A 224 -16.54 -17.10 -6.10
CA GLU A 224 -16.00 -16.90 -7.44
C GLU A 224 -15.99 -15.42 -7.81
N ARG A 225 -15.12 -15.11 -8.77
CA ARG A 225 -15.02 -13.80 -9.41
C ARG A 225 -16.31 -13.47 -10.16
N ASP A 226 -16.85 -12.28 -9.93
CA ASP A 226 -18.03 -11.77 -10.62
C ASP A 226 -17.72 -11.22 -12.03
N ASP A 227 -16.44 -11.01 -12.36
CA ASP A 227 -15.96 -10.42 -13.61
C ASP A 227 -15.54 -11.44 -14.68
N VAL A 228 -15.62 -12.74 -14.39
CA VAL A 228 -15.30 -13.82 -15.35
C VAL A 228 -16.39 -14.88 -15.38
N ILE A 229 -16.61 -15.46 -16.57
CA ILE A 229 -17.58 -16.54 -16.77
C ILE A 229 -16.82 -17.87 -16.76
N GLY A 230 -17.11 -18.72 -15.79
CA GLY A 230 -16.58 -20.08 -15.69
C GLY A 230 -17.34 -20.86 -14.62
N MET A 231 -17.20 -22.18 -14.55
CA MET A 231 -17.71 -22.98 -13.42
C MET A 231 -16.54 -23.39 -12.54
N SER A 232 -16.78 -23.51 -11.22
CA SER A 232 -15.75 -23.95 -10.29
C SER A 232 -15.26 -25.36 -10.63
N GLU A 233 -13.99 -25.48 -11.00
CA GLU A 233 -13.34 -26.79 -11.21
C GLU A 233 -13.12 -27.53 -9.87
N TRP A 234 -13.18 -26.82 -8.73
CA TRP A 234 -12.84 -27.37 -7.42
C TRP A 234 -14.06 -27.81 -6.61
N ALA A 235 -15.22 -27.16 -6.78
CA ALA A 235 -16.44 -27.52 -6.06
C ALA A 235 -16.83 -29.02 -6.23
N PRO A 236 -16.79 -29.63 -7.43
CA PRO A 236 -17.12 -31.05 -7.59
C PRO A 236 -16.15 -31.98 -6.86
N VAL A 237 -14.86 -31.60 -6.76
CA VAL A 237 -13.84 -32.37 -6.04
C VAL A 237 -14.16 -32.38 -4.55
N LEU A 238 -14.45 -31.22 -3.97
CA LEU A 238 -14.81 -31.09 -2.55
C LEU A 238 -16.11 -31.83 -2.20
N GLN A 239 -17.11 -31.77 -3.07
CA GLN A 239 -18.36 -32.52 -2.89
C GLN A 239 -18.11 -34.03 -2.87
N LYS A 240 -17.24 -34.53 -3.77
CA LYS A 240 -16.82 -35.94 -3.79
C LYS A 240 -16.06 -36.34 -2.51
N LEU A 241 -15.33 -35.41 -1.90
CA LEU A 241 -14.66 -35.59 -0.61
C LEU A 241 -15.62 -35.43 0.59
N GLY A 242 -16.92 -35.23 0.36
CA GLY A 242 -17.94 -35.16 1.39
C GLY A 242 -18.03 -33.81 2.12
N ALA A 243 -17.57 -32.72 1.50
CA ALA A 243 -17.79 -31.37 2.02
C ALA A 243 -19.16 -30.80 1.57
N GLU A 244 -19.82 -30.07 2.46
CA GLU A 244 -20.93 -29.19 2.11
C GLU A 244 -20.36 -27.97 1.40
N VAL A 245 -20.58 -27.86 0.08
CA VAL A 245 -20.00 -26.81 -0.74
C VAL A 245 -21.06 -25.84 -1.23
N ARG A 246 -20.86 -24.56 -0.91
CA ARG A 246 -21.62 -23.44 -1.45
C ARG A 246 -20.72 -22.63 -2.40
N VAL A 247 -21.24 -22.30 -3.57
CA VAL A 247 -20.54 -21.45 -4.55
C VAL A 247 -21.33 -20.17 -4.73
N GLU A 248 -20.69 -19.02 -4.54
CA GLU A 248 -21.30 -17.70 -4.61
C GLU A 248 -20.54 -16.77 -5.55
N ARG A 249 -21.26 -15.77 -6.09
CA ARG A 249 -20.70 -14.70 -6.92
C ARG A 249 -21.29 -13.36 -6.48
N TRP A 250 -20.63 -12.74 -5.51
CA TRP A 250 -20.98 -11.40 -5.07
C TRP A 250 -20.22 -10.35 -5.88
N PRO A 251 -20.84 -9.21 -6.19
CA PRO A 251 -20.20 -8.17 -6.98
C PRO A 251 -19.03 -7.51 -6.24
N GLY A 252 -18.03 -7.06 -7.00
CA GLY A 252 -16.98 -6.16 -6.51
C GLY A 252 -15.57 -6.76 -6.45
N TYR A 253 -15.35 -7.98 -6.94
CA TYR A 253 -14.01 -8.58 -6.93
C TYR A 253 -12.99 -7.73 -7.71
N ALA A 254 -13.34 -7.27 -8.92
CA ALA A 254 -12.45 -6.45 -9.73
C ALA A 254 -12.10 -5.12 -9.05
N GLY A 255 -13.06 -4.51 -8.35
CA GLY A 255 -12.83 -3.29 -7.58
C GLY A 255 -11.95 -3.51 -6.34
N MET A 256 -12.08 -4.67 -5.67
CA MET A 256 -11.21 -5.07 -4.56
C MET A 256 -9.76 -5.27 -5.02
N MET A 257 -9.55 -5.79 -6.23
CA MET A 257 -8.23 -6.14 -6.76
C MET A 257 -7.58 -5.03 -7.62
N ASP A 258 -8.19 -3.85 -7.72
CA ASP A 258 -7.60 -2.69 -8.40
C ASP A 258 -6.43 -2.11 -7.58
N ASP A 259 -5.63 -1.21 -8.16
CA ASP A 259 -4.55 -0.50 -7.47
C ASP A 259 -5.05 0.06 -6.12
N ALA A 260 -4.26 -0.04 -5.05
CA ALA A 260 -4.68 0.32 -3.68
C ALA A 260 -5.44 1.66 -3.55
N GLN A 261 -5.06 2.68 -4.31
CA GLN A 261 -5.71 4.00 -4.32
C GLN A 261 -7.09 4.07 -5.01
N ARG A 262 -7.43 3.06 -5.81
CA ARG A 262 -8.73 2.87 -6.46
C ARG A 262 -9.50 1.69 -5.88
N ALA A 263 -8.85 0.85 -5.07
CA ALA A 263 -9.46 -0.31 -4.46
C ALA A 263 -10.74 0.04 -3.69
N VAL A 264 -11.82 -0.69 -3.99
CA VAL A 264 -13.14 -0.53 -3.39
C VAL A 264 -13.46 -1.76 -2.56
N VAL A 265 -13.95 -1.54 -1.34
CA VAL A 265 -14.40 -2.63 -0.46
C VAL A 265 -15.65 -3.29 -1.05
N PRO A 266 -15.66 -4.62 -1.25
CA PRO A 266 -16.81 -5.32 -1.81
C PRO A 266 -17.86 -5.59 -0.72
N GLU A 267 -18.67 -4.58 -0.38
CA GLU A 267 -19.65 -4.61 0.73
C GLU A 267 -20.60 -5.81 0.69
N ALA A 268 -21.08 -6.18 -0.51
CA ALA A 268 -21.95 -7.33 -0.70
C ALA A 268 -21.24 -8.65 -0.36
N MET A 269 -19.96 -8.76 -0.70
CA MET A 269 -19.13 -9.92 -0.40
C MET A 269 -18.84 -10.00 1.10
N VAL A 270 -18.49 -8.88 1.75
CA VAL A 270 -18.29 -8.80 3.21
C VAL A 270 -19.54 -9.23 3.95
N SER A 271 -20.69 -8.65 3.61
CA SER A 271 -21.98 -8.98 4.21
C SER A 271 -22.36 -10.45 4.00
N GLY A 272 -22.12 -10.97 2.78
CA GLY A 272 -22.39 -12.37 2.44
C GLY A 272 -21.53 -13.37 3.22
N VAL A 273 -20.24 -13.06 3.39
CA VAL A 273 -19.33 -13.85 4.24
C VAL A 273 -19.79 -13.82 5.69
N VAL A 274 -20.07 -12.65 6.26
CA VAL A 274 -20.54 -12.52 7.66
C VAL A 274 -21.85 -13.30 7.89
N ALA A 275 -22.79 -13.23 6.95
CA ALA A 275 -24.03 -14.00 7.00
C ALA A 275 -23.75 -15.52 6.96
N CYS A 276 -22.80 -15.97 6.12
CA CYS A 276 -22.42 -17.37 6.03
C CYS A 276 -21.81 -17.89 7.34
N ILE A 277 -20.84 -17.17 7.92
CA ILE A 277 -20.18 -17.59 9.17
C ILE A 277 -21.14 -17.57 10.36
N THR A 278 -22.09 -16.63 10.40
CA THR A 278 -23.14 -16.56 11.42
C THR A 278 -24.08 -17.76 11.32
N GLY A 279 -24.45 -18.14 10.10
CA GLY A 279 -25.24 -19.34 9.83
C GLY A 279 -24.52 -20.62 10.28
N TRP A 280 -23.23 -20.76 9.96
CA TRP A 280 -22.43 -21.90 10.40
C TRP A 280 -22.28 -21.95 11.92
N SER A 281 -22.04 -20.82 12.58
CA SER A 281 -21.92 -20.75 14.05
C SER A 281 -23.16 -21.29 14.75
N THR A 282 -24.35 -20.90 14.27
CA THR A 282 -25.63 -21.39 14.80
C THR A 282 -25.78 -22.89 14.66
N GLN A 283 -25.32 -23.46 13.55
CA GLN A 283 -25.39 -24.91 13.29
C GLN A 283 -24.35 -25.71 14.09
N ILE A 284 -23.16 -25.16 14.32
CA ILE A 284 -22.11 -25.83 15.11
C ILE A 284 -22.50 -25.82 16.61
N GLY A 285 -23.15 -24.75 17.08
CA GLY A 285 -23.71 -24.68 18.42
C GLY A 285 -22.64 -24.64 19.53
N LEU A 286 -21.49 -24.01 19.28
CA LEU A 286 -20.47 -23.82 20.31
C LEU A 286 -20.98 -22.87 21.39
N ALA A 287 -20.79 -23.23 22.65
CA ALA A 287 -21.12 -22.36 23.76
C ALA A 287 -20.29 -21.06 23.67
N PRO A 288 -20.87 -19.90 24.01
CA PRO A 288 -20.11 -18.67 24.17
C PRO A 288 -18.98 -18.89 25.18
N VAL A 289 -17.79 -18.39 24.85
CA VAL A 289 -16.63 -18.54 25.74
C VAL A 289 -16.63 -17.39 26.74
N ALA A 290 -16.46 -17.72 28.02
CA ALA A 290 -16.28 -16.71 29.06
C ALA A 290 -15.06 -15.84 28.71
N ALA A 291 -15.19 -14.53 28.85
CA ALA A 291 -14.09 -13.62 28.54
C ALA A 291 -12.96 -13.79 29.56
N GLU A 292 -12.01 -14.67 29.27
CA GLU A 292 -10.71 -14.65 29.92
C GLU A 292 -9.90 -13.49 29.35
N ALA A 293 -9.04 -12.89 30.20
CA ALA A 293 -8.14 -11.86 29.76
C ALA A 293 -7.22 -12.47 28.68
N PRO A 294 -7.13 -11.89 27.47
CA PRO A 294 -6.26 -12.42 26.44
C PRO A 294 -4.82 -12.46 26.98
N ASP A 295 -4.07 -13.48 26.55
CA ASP A 295 -2.63 -13.54 26.80
C ASP A 295 -1.96 -12.21 26.42
N ARG A 296 -0.92 -11.83 27.16
CA ARG A 296 -0.15 -10.63 26.85
C ARG A 296 0.40 -10.73 25.42
N LEU A 297 -0.13 -9.89 24.52
CA LEU A 297 0.33 -9.80 23.15
C LEU A 297 1.75 -9.21 23.12
N SER A 298 2.63 -9.80 22.33
CA SER A 298 3.99 -9.28 22.13
C SER A 298 3.94 -8.06 21.21
N LEU A 299 4.14 -6.88 21.78
CA LEU A 299 4.13 -5.61 21.04
C LEU A 299 5.50 -5.23 20.47
N SER A 300 6.47 -6.15 20.47
CA SER A 300 7.79 -5.89 19.92
C SER A 300 8.47 -7.17 19.45
N CYS A 301 9.34 -7.05 18.45
CA CYS A 301 10.03 -8.17 17.84
C CYS A 301 11.48 -7.80 17.50
N ARG A 302 12.41 -8.73 17.76
CA ARG A 302 13.84 -8.55 17.44
C ARG A 302 14.12 -9.13 16.07
N VAL A 303 14.48 -8.27 15.12
CA VAL A 303 14.78 -8.67 13.75
C VAL A 303 16.28 -8.69 13.54
N ALA A 304 16.82 -9.84 13.14
CA ALA A 304 18.21 -9.98 12.70
C ALA A 304 18.33 -9.69 11.21
N LEU A 305 19.27 -8.83 10.81
CA LEU A 305 19.50 -8.55 9.40
C LEU A 305 20.51 -9.53 8.79
N ALA A 306 20.13 -10.15 7.66
CA ALA A 306 21.06 -10.92 6.84
C ALA A 306 22.21 -10.02 6.33
N GLY A 307 23.46 -10.49 6.48
CA GLY A 307 24.66 -9.78 6.01
C GLY A 307 25.11 -8.57 6.87
N GLY A 308 24.38 -8.21 7.93
CA GLY A 308 24.65 -7.03 8.76
C GLY A 308 25.65 -7.23 9.92
N GLY A 309 26.53 -8.23 9.84
CA GLY A 309 27.49 -8.52 10.92
C GLY A 309 26.86 -8.92 12.27
N GLY A 310 25.61 -9.37 12.28
CA GLY A 310 24.87 -9.73 13.49
C GLY A 310 24.06 -8.59 14.14
N ALA A 311 23.97 -7.42 13.50
CA ALA A 311 23.14 -6.33 14.01
C ALA A 311 21.66 -6.72 14.13
N GLN A 312 21.08 -6.46 15.30
CA GLN A 312 19.65 -6.63 15.57
C GLN A 312 18.96 -5.27 15.68
N VAL A 313 17.70 -5.23 15.26
CA VAL A 313 16.82 -4.07 15.43
C VAL A 313 15.55 -4.50 16.14
N LEU A 314 14.93 -3.56 16.86
CA LEU A 314 13.66 -3.76 17.52
C LEU A 314 12.56 -3.10 16.69
N GLU A 315 11.60 -3.90 16.21
CA GLU A 315 10.37 -3.41 15.60
C GLU A 315 9.25 -3.39 16.65
N THR A 316 8.47 -2.31 16.68
CA THR A 316 7.39 -2.09 17.65
C THR A 316 6.23 -1.41 16.95
N PRO A 317 5.05 -2.05 16.81
CA PRO A 317 3.82 -1.35 16.46
C PRO A 317 3.52 -0.24 17.46
N VAL A 318 3.18 0.94 16.96
CA VAL A 318 2.90 2.13 17.77
C VAL A 318 1.63 2.81 17.28
N HIS A 319 0.96 3.48 18.20
CA HIS A 319 -0.14 4.39 17.89
C HIS A 319 0.31 5.83 18.21
N VAL A 320 0.14 6.71 17.24
CA VAL A 320 0.41 8.15 17.35
C VAL A 320 -0.91 8.88 17.51
N GLU A 321 -1.09 9.53 18.65
CA GLU A 321 -2.26 10.35 18.92
C GLU A 321 -2.19 11.67 18.13
N THR A 322 -3.23 11.99 17.35
CA THR A 322 -3.30 13.26 16.61
C THR A 322 -3.80 14.43 17.46
N GLY A 323 -4.34 14.15 18.66
CA GLY A 323 -5.07 15.11 19.49
C GLY A 323 -6.54 15.32 19.08
N THR A 324 -7.02 14.67 18.02
CA THR A 324 -8.41 14.78 17.52
C THR A 324 -9.18 13.46 17.63
N SER A 325 -8.96 12.72 18.72
CA SER A 325 -9.49 11.37 18.97
C SER A 325 -9.25 10.37 17.82
N THR A 326 -8.25 10.62 16.97
CA THR A 326 -7.79 9.73 15.90
C THR A 326 -6.41 9.23 16.28
N ARG A 327 -6.20 7.92 16.11
CA ARG A 327 -4.90 7.28 16.29
C ARG A 327 -4.36 6.89 14.93
N LEU A 328 -3.12 7.28 14.68
CA LEU A 328 -2.39 6.84 13.50
C LEU A 328 -1.59 5.60 13.88
N PHE A 329 -1.68 4.57 13.06
CA PHE A 329 -0.82 3.42 13.19
C PHE A 329 0.54 3.66 12.54
N GLY A 330 1.58 3.07 13.14
CA GLY A 330 2.87 2.92 12.49
C GLY A 330 3.70 1.82 13.12
N VAL A 331 4.85 1.54 12.49
CA VAL A 331 5.85 0.63 13.03
C VAL A 331 7.14 1.40 13.27
N LEU A 332 7.54 1.47 14.54
CA LEU A 332 8.77 2.07 14.99
C LEU A 332 9.88 1.01 14.96
N VAL A 333 10.96 1.30 14.23
CA VAL A 333 12.15 0.46 14.13
C VAL A 333 13.30 1.20 14.79
N THR A 334 13.90 0.58 15.80
CA THR A 334 14.98 1.18 16.59
C THR A 334 16.22 0.28 16.63
N PRO A 335 17.43 0.86 16.56
CA PRO A 335 18.65 0.13 16.88
C PRO A 335 18.68 -0.24 18.36
N GLU A 336 19.45 -1.28 18.68
CA GLU A 336 19.82 -1.58 20.06
C GLU A 336 20.61 -0.44 20.71
N GLY A 337 20.43 -0.29 22.02
CA GLY A 337 21.05 0.77 22.81
C GLY A 337 20.16 2.00 23.01
N ALA A 338 20.49 2.80 24.02
CA ALA A 338 19.74 4.00 24.40
C ALA A 338 20.42 5.27 23.89
N GLY A 339 19.63 6.34 23.72
CA GLY A 339 20.13 7.70 23.50
C GLY A 339 19.62 8.38 22.23
N PRO A 340 19.80 9.71 22.13
CA PRO A 340 19.31 10.49 21.01
C PRO A 340 19.97 10.10 19.69
N ARG A 341 19.15 9.98 18.64
CA ARG A 341 19.62 9.59 17.31
C ARG A 341 18.80 10.24 16.20
N PRO A 342 19.34 10.37 14.98
CA PRO A 342 18.57 10.82 13.83
C PRO A 342 17.37 9.91 13.59
N ALA A 343 16.22 10.49 13.30
CA ALA A 343 15.00 9.76 13.01
C ALA A 343 14.54 9.99 11.56
N VAL A 344 13.89 8.98 10.99
CA VAL A 344 13.26 9.05 9.68
C VAL A 344 11.78 8.74 9.81
N LEU A 345 10.94 9.62 9.29
CA LEU A 345 9.51 9.36 9.11
C LEU A 345 9.25 9.00 7.64
N MET A 346 8.80 7.77 7.42
CA MET A 346 8.40 7.26 6.10
C MET A 346 6.89 7.37 5.92
N LEU A 347 6.47 7.98 4.82
CA LEU A 347 5.06 8.23 4.50
C LEU A 347 4.54 7.26 3.43
N ASN A 348 3.23 7.01 3.44
CA ASN A 348 2.53 6.19 2.45
C ASN A 348 2.82 6.61 1.00
N SER A 349 2.73 5.64 0.09
CA SER A 349 2.77 5.87 -1.37
C SER A 349 1.43 5.51 -1.98
N GLY A 350 0.70 6.50 -2.51
CA GLY A 350 -0.71 6.31 -2.85
C GLY A 350 -1.47 5.91 -1.59
N SER A 351 -2.17 4.79 -1.66
CA SER A 351 -2.85 4.15 -0.52
C SER A 351 -2.19 2.85 -0.09
N ILE A 352 -0.94 2.60 -0.50
CA ILE A 352 -0.13 1.49 0.02
C ILE A 352 0.15 1.80 1.49
N HIS A 353 -0.18 0.85 2.37
CA HIS A 353 0.11 0.91 3.80
C HIS A 353 1.62 1.01 4.12
N HIS A 354 1.94 1.17 5.39
CA HIS A 354 3.24 1.51 5.96
C HIS A 354 4.41 0.56 5.59
N ILE A 355 4.17 -0.61 4.97
CA ILE A 355 5.25 -1.44 4.41
C ILE A 355 5.93 -0.78 3.20
N GLY A 356 5.26 0.20 2.59
CA GLY A 356 5.74 0.95 1.43
C GLY A 356 5.62 0.17 0.12
N PRO A 357 5.90 0.83 -1.03
CA PRO A 357 5.81 0.19 -2.33
C PRO A 357 6.78 -1.01 -2.37
N ASN A 358 6.28 -2.17 -2.74
CA ASN A 358 7.08 -3.39 -2.91
C ASN A 358 7.84 -3.78 -1.62
N ARG A 359 7.25 -3.54 -0.44
CA ARG A 359 7.84 -3.77 0.91
C ARG A 359 9.12 -2.94 1.17
N LEU A 360 9.37 -1.90 0.37
CA LEU A 360 10.61 -1.11 0.42
C LEU A 360 10.80 -0.37 1.75
N TRP A 361 9.73 0.13 2.37
CA TRP A 361 9.84 0.82 3.66
C TRP A 361 10.21 -0.13 4.79
N ALA A 362 9.61 -1.32 4.86
CA ALA A 362 10.01 -2.31 5.86
C ALA A 362 11.51 -2.67 5.73
N ARG A 363 11.98 -2.89 4.50
CA ARG A 363 13.40 -3.17 4.23
C ARG A 363 14.32 -2.02 4.64
N LEU A 364 14.06 -0.81 4.16
CA LEU A 364 14.91 0.36 4.45
C LEU A 364 14.86 0.74 5.94
N ALA A 365 13.72 0.58 6.60
CA ALA A 365 13.60 0.86 8.03
C ALA A 365 14.53 -0.04 8.85
N ARG A 366 14.52 -1.35 8.59
CA ARG A 366 15.45 -2.32 9.20
C ARG A 366 16.90 -1.96 8.90
N GLN A 367 17.21 -1.67 7.64
CA GLN A 367 18.58 -1.36 7.19
C GLN A 367 19.13 -0.06 7.78
N TRP A 368 18.33 1.00 7.87
CA TRP A 368 18.74 2.28 8.45
C TRP A 368 18.78 2.22 9.97
N ALA A 369 17.88 1.46 10.60
CA ALA A 369 17.94 1.20 12.03
C ALA A 369 19.19 0.42 12.43
N ALA A 370 19.59 -0.59 11.67
CA ALA A 370 20.85 -1.31 11.88
C ALA A 370 22.09 -0.40 11.77
N ARG A 371 21.95 0.79 11.17
CA ARG A 371 22.99 1.83 11.04
C ARG A 371 22.78 3.02 11.97
N GLY A 372 22.01 2.83 13.05
CA GLY A 372 21.92 3.80 14.14
C GLY A 372 20.77 4.82 14.05
N MET A 373 19.87 4.70 13.07
CA MET A 373 18.72 5.62 12.95
C MET A 373 17.45 5.08 13.61
N THR A 374 16.60 5.93 14.18
CA THR A 374 15.21 5.54 14.46
C THR A 374 14.39 5.69 13.18
N VAL A 375 13.55 4.72 12.83
CA VAL A 375 12.68 4.84 11.66
C VAL A 375 11.24 4.58 12.06
N LEU A 376 10.34 5.51 11.75
CA LEU A 376 8.90 5.33 11.89
C LEU A 376 8.27 5.22 10.50
N ARG A 377 7.65 4.08 10.22
CA ARG A 377 6.79 3.90 9.06
C ARG A 377 5.36 4.19 9.48
N LEU A 378 4.71 5.16 8.84
CA LEU A 378 3.43 5.69 9.30
C LEU A 378 2.35 5.48 8.24
N ASP A 379 1.17 5.08 8.71
CA ASP A 379 -0.10 5.21 8.00
C ASP A 379 -0.78 6.53 8.38
N ILE A 380 -0.99 7.44 7.42
CA ILE A 380 -1.77 8.66 7.66
C ILE A 380 -3.27 8.34 7.83
N ALA A 381 -4.05 9.28 8.37
CA ALA A 381 -5.45 9.02 8.69
C ALA A 381 -6.24 8.53 7.46
N GLY A 382 -6.92 7.39 7.62
CA GLY A 382 -7.74 6.76 6.59
C GLY A 382 -6.99 5.97 5.52
N ILE A 383 -5.67 5.83 5.63
CA ILE A 383 -4.84 4.95 4.78
C ILE A 383 -4.29 3.79 5.61
N GLY A 384 -4.11 2.63 4.98
CA GLY A 384 -3.58 1.43 5.63
C GLY A 384 -4.39 1.05 6.87
N ASP A 385 -3.71 0.94 8.00
CA ASP A 385 -4.31 0.54 9.28
C ASP A 385 -4.78 1.70 10.16
N SER A 386 -4.56 2.95 9.73
CA SER A 386 -5.04 4.14 10.44
C SER A 386 -6.52 4.40 10.17
N ALA A 387 -7.28 4.68 11.24
CA ALA A 387 -8.67 5.11 11.12
C ALA A 387 -8.77 6.46 10.38
N PRO A 388 -9.85 6.69 9.60
CA PRO A 388 -10.12 8.02 9.06
C PRO A 388 -10.44 8.99 10.19
N ARG A 389 -10.15 10.28 9.98
CA ARG A 389 -10.60 11.32 10.92
C ARG A 389 -12.13 11.36 11.01
N PRO A 390 -12.71 11.81 12.13
CA PRO A 390 -14.17 11.95 12.26
C PRO A 390 -14.78 12.70 11.07
N GLY A 391 -15.74 12.07 10.38
CA GLY A 391 -16.42 12.62 9.21
C GLY A 391 -15.62 12.58 7.89
N ALA A 392 -14.36 12.13 7.90
CA ALA A 392 -13.57 11.94 6.70
C ALA A 392 -13.83 10.57 6.05
N ARG A 393 -13.56 10.47 4.75
CA ARG A 393 -13.60 9.19 4.02
C ARG A 393 -12.27 8.46 4.17
N GLU A 394 -12.34 7.13 4.16
CA GLU A 394 -11.15 6.30 3.96
C GLU A 394 -10.59 6.44 2.54
N ASN A 395 -9.35 6.00 2.37
CA ASN A 395 -8.67 5.86 1.08
C ASN A 395 -8.45 7.19 0.33
N VAL A 396 -8.34 8.32 1.05
CA VAL A 396 -8.09 9.64 0.48
C VAL A 396 -6.59 9.93 0.41
N VAL A 397 -5.98 9.64 -0.74
CA VAL A 397 -4.53 9.75 -1.00
C VAL A 397 -3.94 11.13 -0.65
N TYR A 398 -4.66 12.22 -0.95
CA TYR A 398 -4.22 13.59 -0.68
C TYR A 398 -5.14 14.23 0.38
N SER A 399 -5.14 13.66 1.58
CA SER A 399 -5.95 14.13 2.70
C SER A 399 -5.59 15.56 3.08
N PRO A 400 -6.58 16.44 3.35
CA PRO A 400 -6.30 17.78 3.89
C PRO A 400 -5.62 17.76 5.26
N HIS A 401 -5.75 16.65 6.00
CA HIS A 401 -5.20 16.49 7.34
C HIS A 401 -3.80 15.88 7.36
N ALA A 402 -3.25 15.50 6.20
CA ALA A 402 -1.97 14.79 6.14
C ALA A 402 -0.81 15.57 6.80
N ILE A 403 -0.83 16.92 6.77
CA ILE A 403 0.21 17.72 7.40
C ILE A 403 0.08 17.74 8.93
N GLU A 404 -1.14 17.70 9.46
CA GLU A 404 -1.38 17.55 10.89
C GLU A 404 -0.96 16.16 11.37
N ASP A 405 -1.24 15.13 10.57
CA ASP A 405 -0.81 13.75 10.84
C ASP A 405 0.73 13.64 10.88
N VAL A 406 1.41 14.25 9.90
CA VAL A 406 2.88 14.34 9.89
C VAL A 406 3.40 15.09 11.12
N ALA A 407 2.77 16.19 11.51
CA ALA A 407 3.16 16.94 12.70
C ALA A 407 3.04 16.11 13.98
N ALA A 408 1.95 15.34 14.14
CA ALA A 408 1.74 14.44 15.27
C ALA A 408 2.82 13.35 15.32
N ALA A 409 3.15 12.74 14.18
CA ALA A 409 4.20 11.72 14.11
C ALA A 409 5.61 12.28 14.39
N LEU A 410 5.92 13.51 13.94
CA LEU A 410 7.18 14.17 14.28
C LEU A 410 7.26 14.49 15.78
N ASN A 411 6.15 14.91 16.41
CA ASN A 411 6.09 15.11 17.85
C ASN A 411 6.30 13.80 18.62
N TYR A 412 5.68 12.71 18.15
CA TYR A 412 5.89 11.37 18.70
C TYR A 412 7.36 10.96 18.64
N LEU A 413 8.02 11.08 17.48
CA LEU A 413 9.44 10.74 17.32
C LEU A 413 10.35 11.53 18.29
N ARG A 414 10.06 12.81 18.49
CA ARG A 414 10.85 13.67 19.41
C ARG A 414 10.66 13.31 20.87
N THR A 415 9.42 13.09 21.28
CA THR A 415 9.06 12.92 22.70
C THR A 415 9.21 11.48 23.17
N GLN A 416 8.85 10.50 22.34
CA GLN A 416 8.81 9.08 22.71
C GLN A 416 10.05 8.31 22.26
N SER A 417 10.72 8.72 21.17
CA SER A 417 11.92 8.03 20.66
C SER A 417 13.22 8.83 20.80
N SER A 418 13.17 9.98 21.49
CA SER A 418 14.32 10.88 21.72
C SER A 418 15.07 11.28 20.44
N ALA A 419 14.36 11.48 19.33
CA ALA A 419 14.97 11.84 18.06
C ALA A 419 15.78 13.15 18.16
N SER A 420 17.07 13.13 17.77
CA SER A 420 17.95 14.30 17.78
C SER A 420 17.67 15.25 16.60
N GLU A 421 17.29 14.69 15.46
CA GLU A 421 16.79 15.37 14.27
C GLU A 421 15.82 14.44 13.53
N CYS A 422 14.96 14.99 12.68
CA CYS A 422 13.99 14.20 11.91
C CYS A 422 14.15 14.45 10.40
N HIS A 423 14.01 13.41 9.60
CA HIS A 423 13.97 13.46 8.13
C HIS A 423 12.64 12.91 7.64
N LEU A 424 12.07 13.51 6.59
CA LEU A 424 10.89 12.98 5.90
C LEU A 424 11.30 12.22 4.65
N VAL A 425 10.69 11.07 4.42
CA VAL A 425 10.86 10.29 3.19
C VAL A 425 9.48 9.89 2.67
N GLY A 426 9.24 10.12 1.38
CA GLY A 426 7.99 9.69 0.76
C GLY A 426 8.12 9.48 -0.74
N LEU A 427 7.25 8.62 -1.27
CA LEU A 427 7.12 8.33 -2.70
C LEU A 427 5.74 8.77 -3.20
N CYS A 428 5.66 9.34 -4.41
CA CYS A 428 4.40 9.78 -5.02
C CYS A 428 3.60 10.76 -4.14
N SER A 429 2.48 10.33 -3.55
CA SER A 429 1.70 11.15 -2.61
C SER A 429 2.45 11.41 -1.31
N GLY A 430 3.22 10.43 -0.81
CA GLY A 430 4.11 10.63 0.34
C GLY A 430 5.18 11.69 0.06
N ALA A 431 5.68 11.77 -1.18
CA ALA A 431 6.61 12.82 -1.59
C ALA A 431 5.95 14.20 -1.57
N TYR A 432 4.69 14.28 -2.00
CA TYR A 432 3.89 15.50 -1.89
C TYR A 432 3.68 15.91 -0.41
N HIS A 433 3.28 14.96 0.45
CA HIS A 433 3.10 15.25 1.89
C HIS A 433 4.40 15.67 2.56
N ALA A 434 5.53 15.02 2.26
CA ALA A 434 6.84 15.38 2.77
C ALA A 434 7.23 16.81 2.35
N LEU A 435 7.01 17.17 1.08
CA LEU A 435 7.24 18.53 0.59
C LEU A 435 6.33 19.54 1.31
N LYS A 436 5.02 19.26 1.40
CA LYS A 436 4.07 20.19 2.01
C LYS A 436 4.30 20.36 3.52
N ALA A 437 4.76 19.33 4.21
CA ALA A 437 5.20 19.42 5.59
C ALA A 437 6.45 20.32 5.71
N ALA A 438 7.44 20.15 4.84
CA ALA A 438 8.61 21.03 4.80
C ALA A 438 8.24 22.49 4.50
N VAL A 439 7.31 22.72 3.57
CA VAL A 439 6.79 24.06 3.23
C VAL A 439 6.04 24.69 4.41
N ALA A 440 5.31 23.88 5.18
CA ALA A 440 4.66 24.32 6.41
C ALA A 440 5.64 24.62 7.56
N GLY A 441 6.95 24.48 7.34
CA GLY A 441 7.97 24.70 8.37
C GLY A 441 7.99 23.63 9.44
N GLN A 442 7.48 22.42 9.14
CA GLN A 442 7.59 21.29 10.07
C GLN A 442 9.06 21.06 10.41
N PRO A 443 9.39 20.76 11.67
CA PRO A 443 10.74 20.94 12.17
C PRO A 443 11.60 19.69 11.85
N VAL A 444 11.97 19.57 10.57
CA VAL A 444 12.76 18.48 9.99
C VAL A 444 14.05 19.01 9.38
N ALA A 445 15.12 18.21 9.43
CA ALA A 445 16.41 18.57 8.85
C ALA A 445 16.44 18.38 7.32
N SER A 446 15.58 17.50 6.79
CA SER A 446 15.42 17.33 5.35
C SER A 446 14.09 16.67 4.97
N ALA A 447 13.65 16.93 3.73
CA ALA A 447 12.61 16.16 3.06
C ALA A 447 13.16 15.51 1.79
N LEU A 448 12.93 14.21 1.64
CA LEU A 448 13.28 13.39 0.50
C LEU A 448 12.02 13.01 -0.28
N MET A 449 11.89 13.56 -1.48
CA MET A 449 10.75 13.41 -2.37
C MET A 449 11.11 12.48 -3.51
N ILE A 450 10.51 11.28 -3.52
CA ILE A 450 10.71 10.29 -4.58
C ILE A 450 9.51 10.34 -5.54
N ASN A 451 9.75 10.59 -6.81
CA ASN A 451 8.72 10.60 -7.86
C ASN A 451 7.44 11.38 -7.48
N PRO A 452 7.48 12.63 -6.99
CA PRO A 452 6.25 13.40 -6.79
C PRO A 452 5.50 13.59 -8.13
N LEU A 453 4.23 13.16 -8.21
CA LEU A 453 3.41 13.33 -9.43
C LEU A 453 2.83 14.74 -9.58
N THR A 454 2.68 15.45 -8.46
CA THR A 454 2.17 16.82 -8.44
C THR A 454 2.78 17.60 -7.29
N TYR A 455 2.76 18.92 -7.40
CA TYR A 455 3.18 19.87 -6.36
C TYR A 455 2.02 20.71 -5.81
N PHE A 456 0.86 20.66 -6.47
CA PHE A 456 -0.36 21.33 -6.05
C PHE A 456 -1.54 20.40 -6.27
N TRP A 457 -2.31 20.18 -5.21
CA TRP A 457 -3.51 19.36 -5.24
C TRP A 457 -4.72 20.21 -4.88
N LYS A 458 -5.83 20.03 -5.59
CA LYS A 458 -7.12 20.60 -5.23
C LYS A 458 -8.06 19.47 -4.88
N GLN A 459 -8.84 19.66 -3.83
CA GLN A 459 -9.90 18.70 -3.48
C GLN A 459 -10.88 18.56 -4.65
N GLY A 460 -11.19 17.31 -5.02
CA GLY A 460 -12.08 16.97 -6.13
C GLY A 460 -11.38 16.68 -7.46
N THR A 461 -10.07 16.90 -7.60
CA THR A 461 -9.30 16.41 -8.75
C THR A 461 -9.17 14.88 -8.68
N GLN A 462 -9.43 14.15 -9.77
CA GLN A 462 -9.20 12.70 -9.78
C GLN A 462 -7.72 12.40 -10.07
N LEU A 463 -7.18 11.30 -9.52
CA LEU A 463 -5.80 10.89 -9.80
C LEU A 463 -5.58 10.62 -11.31
N SER A 464 -6.63 10.19 -12.03
CA SER A 464 -6.65 10.04 -13.49
C SER A 464 -6.38 11.34 -14.22
N ASP A 465 -6.83 12.48 -13.67
CA ASP A 465 -6.68 13.79 -14.29
C ASP A 465 -5.22 14.28 -14.22
N VAL A 466 -4.42 13.72 -13.30
CA VAL A 466 -2.97 13.92 -13.25
C VAL A 466 -2.26 13.15 -14.36
N LYS A 467 -2.79 11.99 -14.79
CA LYS A 467 -2.32 11.28 -16.00
C LYS A 467 -2.71 12.03 -17.28
N GLU A 468 -3.80 12.79 -17.30
CA GLU A 468 -4.14 13.64 -18.45
C GLU A 468 -3.11 14.76 -18.69
N TYR A 469 -2.37 15.20 -17.66
CA TYR A 469 -1.18 16.04 -17.83
C TYR A 469 -0.03 15.33 -18.55
N GLU A 470 0.05 13.99 -18.53
CA GLU A 470 1.04 13.19 -19.30
C GLU A 470 0.76 13.24 -20.80
N LEU A 471 -0.51 13.32 -21.20
CA LEU A 471 -0.87 13.47 -22.62
C LEU A 471 -0.43 14.83 -23.15
N ASP A 472 -0.60 15.91 -22.38
CA ASP A 472 -0.21 17.27 -22.75
C ASP A 472 1.32 17.41 -22.97
N GLU A 473 2.13 16.62 -22.26
CA GLU A 473 3.59 16.55 -22.45
C GLU A 473 3.99 15.70 -23.67
N LEU A 474 3.26 14.62 -23.97
CA LEU A 474 3.38 13.87 -25.23
C LEU A 474 3.05 14.73 -26.44
N THR A 475 2.02 15.59 -26.37
CA THR A 475 1.72 16.60 -27.41
C THR A 475 2.85 17.63 -27.53
N SER A 476 3.55 17.93 -26.43
CA SER A 476 4.71 18.84 -26.43
C SER A 476 5.96 18.25 -27.13
N LYS A 477 6.11 16.92 -27.18
CA LYS A 477 7.18 16.22 -27.91
C LYS A 477 6.97 16.22 -29.43
N PHE A 478 5.78 16.57 -29.93
CA PHE A 478 5.54 16.88 -31.35
C PHE A 478 5.98 18.31 -31.73
N ARG A 479 6.72 19.04 -30.86
CA ARG A 479 7.32 20.36 -31.15
C ARG A 479 8.20 20.43 -32.41
N GLY A 480 8.72 19.29 -32.88
CA GLY A 480 9.77 19.25 -33.92
C GLY A 480 9.32 19.19 -35.38
N LYS A 481 8.02 19.07 -35.71
CA LYS A 481 7.58 18.80 -37.11
C LYS A 481 6.62 19.83 -37.72
N LEU A 482 6.63 21.08 -37.26
CA LEU A 482 5.75 22.14 -37.82
C LEU A 482 6.49 23.38 -38.35
N PHE A 483 7.82 23.33 -38.43
CA PHE A 483 8.62 24.27 -39.23
C PHE A 483 8.96 23.72 -40.64
N THR A 484 8.32 22.63 -41.06
CA THR A 484 8.32 22.24 -42.48
C THR A 484 7.35 23.14 -43.25
N ARG A 485 7.72 23.53 -44.47
CA ARG A 485 7.00 24.51 -45.32
C ARG A 485 5.58 24.07 -45.77
N GLU A 486 5.10 22.90 -45.35
CA GLU A 486 3.84 22.32 -45.83
C GLU A 486 2.54 22.95 -45.27
N PRO A 487 2.43 23.39 -44.00
CA PRO A 487 1.17 23.93 -43.47
C PRO A 487 0.82 25.33 -44.02
N TRP A 488 1.83 26.19 -44.24
CA TRP A 488 1.63 27.53 -44.79
C TRP A 488 1.13 27.50 -46.24
N ARG A 489 1.46 26.44 -46.98
CA ARG A 489 0.99 26.22 -48.35
C ARG A 489 -0.48 25.79 -48.39
N LYS A 490 -0.96 25.08 -47.36
CA LYS A 490 -2.37 24.67 -47.18
C LYS A 490 -3.25 25.79 -46.63
N LEU A 491 -2.70 26.71 -45.83
CA LEU A 491 -3.41 27.90 -45.32
C LEU A 491 -3.83 28.86 -46.47
N LEU A 492 -3.02 28.94 -47.52
CA LEU A 492 -3.30 29.77 -48.71
C LEU A 492 -4.35 29.17 -49.67
N HIS A 493 -4.81 27.93 -49.45
CA HIS A 493 -5.81 27.24 -50.29
C HIS A 493 -7.19 27.11 -49.61
N GLY A 494 -7.40 27.74 -48.44
CA GLY A 494 -8.74 27.85 -47.83
C GLY A 494 -9.27 26.60 -47.11
N GLU A 495 -8.46 25.55 -46.92
CA GLU A 495 -8.91 24.27 -46.35
C GLU A 495 -8.65 24.09 -44.83
N LEU A 496 -8.39 25.15 -44.06
CA LEU A 496 -8.19 25.03 -42.60
C LEU A 496 -9.03 26.01 -41.79
N ASN A 497 -9.63 25.49 -40.72
CA ASN A 497 -10.51 26.19 -39.80
C ASN A 497 -9.72 27.20 -38.95
N VAL A 498 -9.77 28.48 -39.34
CA VAL A 498 -8.96 29.60 -38.81
C VAL A 498 -9.10 29.79 -37.29
N ARG A 499 -10.25 29.41 -36.73
CA ARG A 499 -10.52 29.42 -35.27
C ARG A 499 -9.60 28.49 -34.49
N LEU A 500 -9.38 27.27 -34.99
CA LEU A 500 -8.56 26.27 -34.32
C LEU A 500 -7.08 26.66 -34.34
N VAL A 501 -6.61 27.27 -35.44
CA VAL A 501 -5.24 27.80 -35.55
C VAL A 501 -5.04 29.01 -34.63
N ALA A 502 -6.02 29.91 -34.54
CA ALA A 502 -5.98 31.05 -33.62
C ALA A 502 -6.03 30.61 -32.14
N GLU A 503 -6.81 29.59 -31.80
CA GLU A 503 -6.87 29.01 -30.45
C GLU A 503 -5.54 28.34 -30.07
N VAL A 504 -4.95 27.55 -30.97
CA VAL A 504 -3.63 26.94 -30.76
C VAL A 504 -2.53 28.01 -30.66
N ALA A 505 -2.58 29.06 -31.49
CA ALA A 505 -1.62 30.16 -31.47
C ALA A 505 -1.74 31.02 -30.20
N THR A 506 -2.96 31.32 -29.73
CA THR A 506 -3.19 32.06 -28.48
C THR A 506 -2.79 31.23 -27.25
N ARG A 507 -3.07 29.93 -27.23
CA ARG A 507 -2.62 29.01 -26.17
C ARG A 507 -1.09 28.87 -26.15
N ARG A 508 -0.42 28.93 -27.31
CA ARG A 508 1.06 28.96 -27.43
C ARG A 508 1.65 30.29 -26.99
N ALA A 509 1.08 31.41 -27.44
CA ALA A 509 1.52 32.74 -27.04
C ALA A 509 1.39 32.91 -25.52
N TRP A 510 0.28 32.45 -24.94
CA TRP A 510 0.10 32.40 -23.50
C TRP A 510 1.13 31.47 -22.81
N GLY A 511 1.46 30.33 -23.40
CA GLY A 511 2.50 29.43 -22.88
C GLY A 511 3.93 30.00 -22.89
N VAL A 512 4.23 30.95 -23.77
CA VAL A 512 5.51 31.68 -23.81
C VAL A 512 5.49 32.90 -22.88
N VAL A 513 4.37 33.62 -22.82
CA VAL A 513 4.24 34.88 -22.07
C VAL A 513 3.97 34.64 -20.58
N ALA A 514 3.16 33.63 -20.22
CA ALA A 514 2.78 33.37 -18.82
C ALA A 514 3.96 33.07 -17.88
N PRO A 515 5.01 32.31 -18.26
CA PRO A 515 6.19 32.13 -17.41
C PRO A 515 6.91 33.45 -17.10
N HIS A 516 7.01 34.36 -18.08
CA HIS A 516 7.64 35.67 -17.91
C HIS A 516 6.79 36.62 -17.06
N LEU A 517 5.46 36.58 -17.20
CA LEU A 517 4.54 37.32 -16.33
C LEU A 517 4.55 36.80 -14.89
N VAL A 518 4.67 35.48 -14.71
CA VAL A 518 4.84 34.85 -13.38
C VAL A 518 6.18 35.21 -12.77
N GLU A 519 7.27 35.24 -13.55
CA GLU A 519 8.58 35.71 -13.07
C GLU A 519 8.58 37.21 -12.72
N ALA A 520 7.89 38.05 -13.50
CA ALA A 520 7.71 39.47 -13.21
C ALA A 520 6.84 39.68 -11.95
N ALA A 521 5.74 38.94 -11.81
CA ALA A 521 4.91 38.96 -10.60
C ALA A 521 5.68 38.47 -9.36
N ARG A 522 6.57 37.49 -9.52
CA ARG A 522 7.52 37.03 -8.47
C ARG A 522 8.53 38.11 -8.10
N ALA A 523 9.12 38.79 -9.08
CA ALA A 523 10.05 39.90 -8.83
C ALA A 523 9.38 41.07 -8.09
N LEU A 524 8.08 41.26 -8.34
CA LEU A 524 7.24 42.28 -7.71
C LEU A 524 6.54 41.82 -6.42
N HIS A 525 6.88 40.64 -5.88
CA HIS A 525 6.30 40.08 -4.63
C HIS A 525 4.77 39.95 -4.63
N VAL A 526 4.14 39.80 -5.80
CA VAL A 526 2.69 39.60 -5.90
C VAL A 526 2.36 38.17 -5.46
N PRO A 527 1.43 37.95 -4.50
CA PRO A 527 1.10 36.61 -4.02
C PRO A 527 0.39 35.79 -5.10
N LEU A 528 1.11 34.83 -5.68
CA LEU A 528 0.57 33.86 -6.63
C LEU A 528 0.00 32.65 -5.88
N ARG A 529 -1.25 32.29 -6.18
CA ARG A 529 -2.01 31.22 -5.50
C ARG A 529 -1.39 29.82 -5.63
N TYR A 530 -0.47 29.61 -6.59
CA TYR A 530 0.30 28.38 -6.81
C TYR A 530 1.73 28.75 -7.20
N ASN A 531 2.65 28.82 -6.22
CA ASN A 531 4.01 29.26 -6.47
C ASN A 531 5.05 28.34 -5.84
N LEU A 532 5.42 27.29 -6.58
CA LEU A 532 6.36 26.28 -6.09
C LEU A 532 7.72 26.90 -5.77
N ALA A 533 8.16 27.91 -6.53
CA ALA A 533 9.41 28.61 -6.26
C ALA A 533 9.45 29.19 -4.83
N SER A 534 8.41 29.92 -4.43
CA SER A 534 8.33 30.53 -3.09
C SER A 534 8.12 29.50 -1.99
N GLU A 535 7.43 28.39 -2.27
CA GLU A 535 7.32 27.27 -1.33
C GLU A 535 8.69 26.62 -1.05
N LEU A 536 9.45 26.32 -2.11
CA LEU A 536 10.79 25.72 -1.99
C LEU A 536 11.78 26.67 -1.30
N GLU A 537 11.79 27.96 -1.68
CA GLU A 537 12.60 28.97 -1.00
C GLU A 537 12.13 29.20 0.45
N GLY A 538 10.84 29.03 0.73
CA GLY A 538 10.27 29.04 2.07
C GLY A 538 10.81 27.91 2.93
N ALA A 539 10.73 26.67 2.47
CA ALA A 539 11.31 25.52 3.17
C ALA A 539 12.82 25.67 3.39
N ALA A 540 13.55 26.15 2.38
CA ALA A 540 14.98 26.43 2.48
C ALA A 540 15.33 27.50 3.53
N ARG A 541 14.49 28.54 3.69
CA ARG A 541 14.66 29.56 4.75
C ARG A 541 14.50 28.99 6.17
N HIS A 542 13.76 27.90 6.33
CA HIS A 542 13.67 27.16 7.59
C HIS A 542 14.84 26.19 7.80
N GLY A 543 15.87 26.22 6.94
CA GLY A 543 17.05 25.34 7.03
C GLY A 543 16.80 23.91 6.56
N ILE A 544 15.67 23.65 5.89
CA ILE A 544 15.29 22.29 5.47
C ILE A 544 15.97 21.96 4.14
N ARG A 545 16.71 20.85 4.10
CA ARG A 545 17.31 20.33 2.85
C ARG A 545 16.27 19.60 2.00
N LEU A 546 16.22 19.91 0.71
CA LEU A 546 15.22 19.39 -0.23
C LEU A 546 15.86 18.41 -1.21
N ARG A 547 15.56 17.12 -1.10
CA ARG A 547 16.17 16.09 -1.94
C ARG A 547 15.11 15.49 -2.85
N PHE A 548 15.34 15.52 -4.16
CA PHE A 548 14.43 14.93 -5.13
C PHE A 548 15.08 13.73 -5.81
N VAL A 549 14.34 12.63 -5.93
CA VAL A 549 14.76 11.45 -6.67
C VAL A 549 13.70 11.13 -7.72
N PHE A 550 14.11 11.01 -8.97
CA PHE A 550 13.22 10.74 -10.10
C PHE A 550 13.60 9.46 -10.83
N ALA A 551 12.61 8.67 -11.23
CA ALA A 551 12.77 7.78 -12.37
C ALA A 551 12.97 8.65 -13.63
N GLU A 552 13.88 8.24 -14.52
CA GLU A 552 14.34 9.07 -15.66
C GLU A 552 13.22 9.61 -16.56
N ARG A 553 12.09 8.89 -16.65
CA ARG A 553 10.92 9.25 -17.46
C ARG A 553 9.72 9.74 -16.64
N ALA A 554 9.89 10.01 -15.33
CA ALA A 554 8.80 10.45 -14.48
C ALA A 554 8.36 11.90 -14.82
N PRO A 555 7.06 12.16 -14.98
CA PRO A 555 6.53 13.49 -15.35
C PRO A 555 6.78 14.55 -14.25
N GLY A 556 6.97 14.11 -13.01
CA GLY A 556 7.21 14.96 -11.84
C GLY A 556 8.40 15.91 -11.99
N PHE A 557 9.45 15.51 -12.72
CA PHE A 557 10.62 16.36 -12.94
C PHE A 557 10.32 17.50 -13.93
N ALA A 558 9.57 17.22 -15.00
CA ALA A 558 9.17 18.24 -15.96
C ALA A 558 8.29 19.32 -15.29
N LEU A 559 7.37 18.89 -14.42
CA LEU A 559 6.56 19.79 -13.59
C LEU A 559 7.42 20.60 -12.63
N LEU A 560 8.40 19.98 -11.97
CA LEU A 560 9.32 20.66 -11.06
C LEU A 560 10.04 21.80 -11.78
N ARG A 561 10.66 21.49 -12.92
CA ARG A 561 11.40 22.45 -13.73
C ARG A 561 10.51 23.59 -14.21
N LYS A 562 9.30 23.28 -14.67
CA LYS A 562 8.33 24.27 -15.16
C LYS A 562 7.84 25.19 -14.05
N GLN A 563 7.51 24.67 -12.88
CA GLN A 563 6.84 25.43 -11.81
C GLN A 563 7.82 26.15 -10.88
N SER A 564 9.01 25.60 -10.64
CA SER A 564 10.02 26.22 -9.77
C SER A 564 10.82 27.33 -10.47
N GLY A 565 10.90 27.33 -11.81
CA GLY A 565 11.68 28.32 -12.56
C GLY A 565 13.15 28.37 -12.11
N ARG A 566 13.72 29.58 -12.04
CA ARG A 566 15.12 29.77 -11.59
C ARG A 566 15.38 29.46 -10.11
N ALA A 567 14.34 29.38 -9.28
CA ALA A 567 14.51 29.13 -7.85
C ALA A 567 15.18 27.78 -7.58
N MET A 568 14.79 26.73 -8.31
CA MET A 568 15.43 25.42 -8.17
C MET A 568 16.92 25.47 -8.50
N GLN A 569 17.30 26.15 -9.58
CA GLN A 569 18.70 26.30 -9.96
C GLN A 569 19.51 26.98 -8.83
N ARG A 570 18.99 28.06 -8.24
CA ARG A 570 19.65 28.73 -7.11
C ARG A 570 19.79 27.80 -5.88
N LEU A 571 18.77 27.00 -5.60
CA LEU A 571 18.79 26.06 -4.47
C LEU A 571 19.81 24.93 -4.68
N LEU A 572 19.98 24.47 -5.92
CA LEU A 572 21.02 23.51 -6.30
C LEU A 572 22.42 24.12 -6.18
N GLU A 573 22.63 25.34 -6.69
CA GLU A 573 23.91 26.07 -6.58
C GLU A 573 24.30 26.32 -5.11
N LYS A 574 23.33 26.58 -4.24
CA LYS A 574 23.52 26.73 -2.79
C LYS A 574 23.62 25.40 -2.04
N GLN A 575 23.51 24.26 -2.71
CA GLN A 575 23.51 22.92 -2.10
C GLN A 575 22.43 22.70 -1.03
N VAL A 576 21.35 23.48 -1.07
CA VAL A 576 20.17 23.30 -0.19
C VAL A 576 19.20 22.28 -0.81
N ALA A 577 19.26 22.12 -2.13
CA ALA A 577 18.53 21.10 -2.86
C ALA A 577 19.46 20.12 -3.60
N SER A 578 18.98 18.90 -3.85
CA SER A 578 19.62 17.93 -4.75
C SER A 578 18.58 17.25 -5.64
N ILE A 579 19.00 16.83 -6.84
CA ILE A 579 18.17 16.06 -7.78
C ILE A 579 18.98 14.85 -8.26
N ASP A 580 18.43 13.67 -8.10
CA ASP A 580 19.01 12.40 -8.52
C ASP A 580 18.06 11.66 -9.47
N PHE A 581 18.64 10.92 -10.42
CA PHE A 581 17.89 10.14 -11.41
C PHE A 581 18.24 8.66 -11.31
N ILE A 582 17.21 7.81 -11.39
CA ILE A 582 17.34 6.36 -11.49
C ILE A 582 17.00 5.94 -12.92
N ALA A 583 17.99 5.39 -13.62
CA ALA A 583 17.84 4.88 -14.97
C ALA A 583 16.97 3.61 -15.01
N ASN A 584 16.22 3.44 -16.10
CA ASN A 584 15.37 2.28 -16.38
C ASN A 584 14.39 1.93 -15.23
N ALA A 585 13.88 2.95 -14.53
CA ALA A 585 12.90 2.80 -13.47
C ALA A 585 11.51 3.25 -13.94
N ASP A 586 10.48 2.60 -13.40
CA ASP A 586 9.10 3.07 -13.47
C ASP A 586 8.75 3.92 -12.23
N HIS A 587 7.47 4.27 -12.09
CA HIS A 587 7.02 5.21 -11.06
C HIS A 587 7.19 4.68 -9.62
N THR A 588 7.00 3.38 -9.41
CA THR A 588 7.03 2.73 -8.08
C THR A 588 8.23 1.81 -7.90
N PHE A 589 9.18 1.81 -8.84
CA PHE A 589 10.40 0.98 -8.82
C PHE A 589 10.07 -0.50 -8.71
N THR A 590 9.20 -1.00 -9.60
CA THR A 590 8.74 -2.41 -9.57
C THR A 590 9.85 -3.40 -9.93
N ARG A 591 10.81 -3.01 -10.77
CA ARG A 591 11.96 -3.85 -11.12
C ARG A 591 12.96 -3.91 -9.98
N LEU A 592 13.44 -5.11 -9.64
CA LEU A 592 14.40 -5.31 -8.54
C LEU A 592 15.67 -4.47 -8.75
N GLU A 593 16.26 -4.53 -9.94
CA GLU A 593 17.49 -3.77 -10.23
C GLU A 593 17.31 -2.26 -10.06
N ALA A 594 16.17 -1.71 -10.52
CA ALA A 594 15.87 -0.30 -10.37
C ALA A 594 15.64 0.07 -8.90
N ARG A 595 15.02 -0.84 -8.13
CA ARG A 595 14.81 -0.72 -6.69
C ARG A 595 16.12 -0.76 -5.91
N GLU A 596 17.07 -1.62 -6.28
CA GLU A 596 18.41 -1.64 -5.66
C GLU A 596 19.20 -0.37 -5.96
N ARG A 597 19.13 0.14 -7.20
CA ARG A 597 19.70 1.45 -7.54
C ARG A 597 19.08 2.58 -6.72
N LEU A 598 17.76 2.55 -6.52
CA LEU A 598 17.08 3.49 -5.65
C LEU A 598 17.62 3.39 -4.22
N VAL A 599 17.68 2.20 -3.63
CA VAL A 599 18.22 2.00 -2.27
C VAL A 599 19.61 2.59 -2.11
N ALA A 600 20.53 2.31 -3.05
CA ALA A 600 21.88 2.87 -3.00
C ALA A 600 21.89 4.41 -3.00
N VAL A 601 20.99 5.04 -3.77
CA VAL A 601 20.82 6.51 -3.77
C VAL A 601 20.25 6.99 -2.45
N LEU A 602 19.23 6.32 -1.90
CA LEU A 602 18.61 6.73 -0.64
C LEU A 602 19.58 6.60 0.54
N ASP A 603 20.34 5.50 0.62
CA ASP A 603 21.39 5.28 1.62
C ASP A 603 22.38 6.44 1.64
N ARG A 604 22.87 6.84 0.47
CA ARG A 604 23.80 7.98 0.34
C ARG A 604 23.17 9.31 0.81
N LEU A 605 21.88 9.51 0.57
CA LEU A 605 21.19 10.76 0.87
C LEU A 605 20.75 10.88 2.34
N VAL A 606 20.42 9.75 2.98
CA VAL A 606 19.88 9.71 4.34
C VAL A 606 20.97 9.41 5.37
N LEU A 607 21.86 8.44 5.10
CA LEU A 607 22.87 8.03 6.07
C LEU A 607 24.03 9.03 6.16
N PRO A 608 24.60 9.23 7.36
CA PRO A 608 25.81 10.02 7.56
C PRO A 608 26.97 9.49 6.71
N SER A 609 27.89 10.37 6.28
CA SER A 609 29.01 10.01 5.39
C SER A 609 29.92 8.89 5.92
N ARG A 610 29.96 8.66 7.25
CA ARG A 610 30.76 7.61 7.89
C ARG A 610 30.11 6.21 7.79
N ASP A 611 28.79 6.14 7.58
CA ASP A 611 28.01 4.90 7.65
C ASP A 611 27.55 4.40 6.26
N ARG A 612 28.11 5.00 5.18
CA ARG A 612 27.78 4.70 3.77
C ARG A 612 28.41 3.41 3.22
N ALA A 613 29.30 2.77 3.98
CA ALA A 613 29.88 1.51 3.56
C ALA A 613 28.92 0.35 3.88
N LEU A 614 28.40 -0.30 2.83
CA LEU A 614 27.81 -1.63 2.96
C LEU A 614 28.92 -2.63 3.35
N PRO A 615 28.65 -3.62 4.22
CA PRO A 615 29.38 -4.88 4.13
C PRO A 615 29.14 -5.42 2.71
N LYS A 616 30.22 -5.71 1.97
CA LYS A 616 30.08 -6.44 0.71
C LYS A 616 29.36 -7.77 1.02
N PRO A 617 28.46 -8.23 0.12
CA PRO A 617 27.77 -9.50 0.28
C PRO A 617 28.72 -10.67 0.51
#